data_AF-A0A2S7ADG1-F1
#
_entry.id   AF-A0A2S7ADG1-F1
#
_cell.length_a   1.000
_cell.length_b   1.000
_cell.length_c   1.000
_cell.angle_alpha   90.00
_cell.angle_beta   90.00
_cell.angle_gamma   90.00
#
_symmetry.space_group_name_H-M   'P 1'
#
loop_
_entity.id
_entity.type
_entity.pdbx_description
1 polymer ?
#
loop_
_entity_poly.entity_id
_entity_poly.type
_entity_poly.pdbx_seq_one_letter_code
_entity_poly.pdbx_strand_id
1 'polypeptide(L)'
;MTRHLTRRAPKRKRGLCWGRTPDDSGNAVTWQLFRRDHRGAIHMSTLQFTYAEPRAYIAQRLRRACRILRDRVDDIDLAALERVEKIA
;
A
#
# COMPACT_ATOMS: atom_id res chain seq x y z
N MET A 1 -9.21 -1.18 -23.44
CA MET A 1 -9.29 -1.74 -22.07
C MET A 1 -8.68 -0.78 -21.06
N THR A 2 -9.38 -0.51 -19.97
CA THR A 2 -9.00 0.52 -19.00
C THR A 2 -7.92 0.01 -18.04
N ARG A 3 -6.66 0.44 -18.23
CA ARG A 3 -5.46 -0.11 -17.57
C ARG A 3 -5.48 -0.12 -16.04
N HIS A 4 -6.31 0.67 -15.35
CA HIS A 4 -6.36 0.69 -13.88
C HIS A 4 -7.25 -0.41 -13.27
N LEU A 5 -7.93 -1.19 -14.12
CA LEU A 5 -8.88 -2.23 -13.73
C LEU A 5 -8.34 -3.65 -13.99
N THR A 6 -7.19 -3.77 -14.67
CA THR A 6 -6.58 -5.07 -14.97
C THR A 6 -5.69 -5.55 -13.82
N ARG A 7 -5.60 -6.87 -13.61
CA ARG A 7 -4.71 -7.45 -12.60
C ARG A 7 -3.28 -6.92 -12.73
N ARG A 8 -2.64 -6.64 -11.60
CA ARG A 8 -1.21 -6.28 -11.52
C ARG A 8 -0.58 -6.92 -10.29
N ALA A 9 0.45 -7.72 -10.51
CA ALA A 9 1.25 -8.27 -9.42
C ALA A 9 2.08 -7.17 -8.71
N PRO A 10 2.21 -7.21 -7.38
CA PRO A 10 3.13 -6.33 -6.67
C PRO A 10 4.58 -6.65 -7.04
N LYS A 11 5.41 -5.61 -7.19
CA LYS A 11 6.85 -5.79 -7.35
C LYS A 11 7.48 -6.10 -6.00
N ARG A 12 8.48 -6.98 -5.97
CA ARG A 12 9.27 -7.27 -4.76
C ARG A 12 10.38 -6.22 -4.62
N LYS A 13 10.10 -5.09 -3.97
CA LYS A 13 11.10 -4.05 -3.65
C LYS A 13 11.03 -3.67 -2.17
N ARG A 14 12.10 -3.05 -1.65
CA ARG A 14 12.19 -2.57 -0.25
C ARG A 14 11.26 -1.37 0.00
N GLY A 15 11.06 -0.52 -1.02
CA GLY A 15 10.16 0.63 -0.96
C GLY A 15 8.67 0.28 -1.11
N LEU A 16 7.84 1.32 -1.25
CA LEU A 16 6.39 1.15 -1.46
C LEU A 16 6.14 0.32 -2.73
N CYS A 17 5.45 -0.79 -2.54
CA CYS A 17 5.04 -1.73 -3.59
C CYS A 17 3.52 -1.81 -3.62
N TRP A 18 2.94 -2.10 -4.78
CA TRP A 18 1.50 -2.26 -4.86
C TRP A 18 1.08 -3.22 -5.96
N GLY A 19 0.01 -3.96 -5.68
CA GLY A 19 -0.69 -4.81 -6.62
C GLY A 19 -2.15 -4.42 -6.71
N ARG A 20 -2.85 -5.02 -7.66
CA ARG A 20 -4.31 -4.98 -7.71
C ARG A 20 -4.87 -6.24 -8.34
N THR A 21 -6.01 -6.68 -7.83
CA THR A 21 -6.69 -7.89 -8.27
C THR A 21 -8.15 -7.54 -8.49
N PRO A 22 -8.67 -7.64 -9.73
CA PRO A 22 -10.11 -7.56 -9.95
C PRO A 22 -10.81 -8.73 -9.25
N ASP A 23 -12.05 -8.51 -8.80
CA ASP A 23 -12.90 -9.59 -8.32
C ASP A 23 -13.36 -10.49 -9.48
N ASP A 24 -13.79 -11.72 -9.15
CA ASP A 24 -14.23 -12.68 -10.17
C ASP A 24 -15.49 -12.20 -10.91
N SER A 25 -16.29 -11.34 -10.25
CA SER A 25 -17.49 -10.71 -10.80
C SER A 25 -17.19 -9.54 -11.75
N GLY A 26 -15.95 -9.05 -11.80
CA GLY A 26 -15.56 -7.88 -12.61
C GLY A 26 -16.19 -6.55 -12.17
N ASN A 27 -16.73 -6.47 -10.95
CA ASN A 27 -17.45 -5.32 -10.40
C ASN A 27 -16.62 -4.51 -9.39
N ALA A 28 -15.52 -5.08 -8.92
CA ALA A 28 -14.60 -4.43 -8.02
C ALA A 28 -13.14 -4.73 -8.34
N VAL A 29 -12.26 -3.84 -7.90
CA VAL A 29 -10.82 -4.02 -7.94
C VAL A 29 -10.24 -3.76 -6.55
N THR A 30 -9.55 -4.77 -6.04
CA THR A 30 -8.86 -4.71 -4.76
C THR A 30 -7.43 -4.24 -5.00
N TRP A 31 -7.09 -3.07 -4.47
CA TRP A 31 -5.74 -2.51 -4.46
C TRP A 31 -5.04 -2.89 -3.16
N GLN A 32 -3.85 -3.45 -3.29
CA GLN A 32 -3.03 -3.90 -2.17
C GLN A 32 -1.74 -3.10 -2.16
N LEU A 33 -1.50 -2.37 -1.09
CA LEU A 33 -0.31 -1.56 -0.86
C LEU A 33 0.58 -2.27 0.15
N PHE A 34 1.88 -2.26 -0.10
CA PHE A 34 2.89 -2.93 0.73
C PHE A 34 4.07 -1.99 0.98
N ARG A 35 4.63 -2.02 2.19
CA ARG A 35 5.90 -1.36 2.53
C ARG A 35 6.64 -2.24 3.52
N ARG A 36 7.97 -2.25 3.47
CA ARG A 36 8.80 -2.97 4.44
C ARG A 36 9.41 -2.00 5.44
N ASP A 37 9.50 -2.41 6.71
CA ASP A 37 10.26 -1.69 7.74
C ASP A 37 11.77 -1.96 7.62
N HIS A 38 12.58 -1.34 8.49
CA HIS A 38 14.03 -1.51 8.56
C HIS A 38 14.47 -2.99 8.72
N ARG A 39 13.68 -3.82 9.42
CA ARG A 39 13.91 -5.26 9.63
C ARG A 39 13.45 -6.11 8.44
N GLY A 40 12.75 -5.52 7.48
CA GLY A 40 12.20 -6.22 6.33
C GLY A 40 10.81 -6.80 6.54
N ALA A 41 10.14 -6.54 7.68
CA ALA A 41 8.77 -6.98 7.94
C ALA A 41 7.79 -6.25 7.02
N ILE A 42 6.76 -6.95 6.53
CA ILE A 42 5.81 -6.41 5.55
C ILE A 42 4.62 -5.79 6.25
N HIS A 43 4.34 -4.52 5.94
CA HIS A 43 3.15 -3.77 6.33
C HIS A 43 2.23 -3.59 5.12
N MET A 44 0.93 -3.84 5.31
CA MET A 44 -0.05 -3.87 4.22
C MET A 44 -1.24 -2.94 4.48
N SER A 45 -1.77 -2.34 3.41
CA SER A 45 -3.07 -1.67 3.39
C SER A 45 -3.85 -2.10 2.16
N THR A 46 -5.12 -2.46 2.34
CA THR A 46 -6.00 -2.94 1.27
C THR A 46 -7.17 -1.99 1.11
N LEU A 47 -7.47 -1.61 -0.14
CA LEU A 47 -8.62 -0.79 -0.50
C LEU A 47 -9.35 -1.44 -1.66
N GLN A 48 -10.66 -1.54 -1.55
CA GLN A 48 -11.52 -2.03 -2.63
C GLN A 48 -12.25 -0.87 -3.27
N PHE A 49 -12.30 -0.87 -4.59
CA PHE A 49 -13.01 0.12 -5.38
C PHE A 49 -13.93 -0.56 -6.39
N THR A 50 -15.07 0.05 -6.67
CA THR A 50 -15.97 -0.40 -7.74
C THR A 50 -15.63 0.29 -9.06
N TYR A 51 -16.10 -0.27 -10.17
CA TYR A 51 -15.88 0.32 -11.50
C TYR A 51 -16.71 1.61 -11.72
N ALA A 52 -17.70 1.86 -10.88
CA ALA A 52 -18.51 3.08 -10.90
C ALA A 52 -17.80 4.28 -10.26
N GLU A 53 -16.76 4.04 -9.46
CA GLU A 53 -16.07 5.13 -8.76
C GLU A 53 -15.19 5.97 -9.70
N PRO A 54 -15.23 7.31 -9.59
CA PRO A 54 -14.40 8.17 -10.41
C PRO A 54 -12.91 7.92 -10.20
N ARG A 55 -12.14 7.89 -11.28
CA ARG A 55 -10.67 7.71 -11.23
C ARG A 55 -9.98 8.70 -10.28
N ALA A 56 -10.46 9.95 -10.21
CA ALA A 56 -9.93 10.97 -9.31
C ALA A 56 -10.13 10.60 -7.82
N TYR A 57 -11.29 10.05 -7.48
CA TYR A 57 -11.60 9.56 -6.14
C TYR A 57 -10.68 8.40 -5.75
N ILE A 58 -10.58 7.38 -6.62
CA ILE A 58 -9.69 6.24 -6.42
C ILE A 58 -8.25 6.71 -6.19
N ALA A 59 -7.75 7.63 -7.03
CA ALA A 59 -6.40 8.16 -6.90
C ALA A 59 -6.20 8.93 -5.57
N GLN A 60 -7.18 9.72 -5.13
CA GLN A 60 -7.10 10.43 -3.85
C GLN A 60 -7.03 9.46 -2.67
N ARG A 61 -7.90 8.44 -2.66
CA ARG A 61 -7.94 7.40 -1.61
C ARG A 61 -6.63 6.62 -1.55
N LEU A 62 -6.08 6.23 -2.71
CA LEU A 62 -4.79 5.55 -2.79
C LEU A 62 -3.64 6.42 -2.29
N ARG A 63 -3.58 7.71 -2.66
CA ARG A 63 -2.54 8.61 -2.16
C ARG A 63 -2.60 8.75 -0.63
N ARG A 64 -3.80 8.86 -0.06
CA ARG A 64 -3.99 8.91 1.39
C ARG A 64 -3.52 7.63 2.06
N ALA A 65 -3.91 6.47 1.55
CA ALA A 65 -3.48 5.19 2.08
C ALA A 65 -1.96 4.99 1.99
N CYS A 66 -1.34 5.41 0.89
CA CYS A 66 0.12 5.40 0.75
C CYS A 66 0.82 6.29 1.78
N ARG A 67 0.24 7.44 2.13
CA ARG A 67 0.77 8.34 3.17
C ARG A 67 0.67 7.67 4.54
N ILE A 68 -0.51 7.21 4.92
CA ILE A 68 -0.73 6.52 6.21
C ILE A 68 0.20 5.32 6.37
N LEU A 69 0.37 4.51 5.31
CA LEU A 69 1.27 3.36 5.34
C LEU A 69 2.75 3.76 5.46
N ARG A 70 3.13 4.89 4.86
CA ARG A 70 4.48 5.44 5.00
C ARG A 70 4.71 5.91 6.44
N ASP A 71 3.85 6.79 6.93
CA ASP A 71 3.96 7.38 8.26
C ASP A 71 4.04 6.27 9.33
N ARG A 72 3.18 5.25 9.23
CA ARG A 72 3.23 4.09 10.14
C ARG A 72 4.56 3.33 10.12
N VAL A 73 5.16 3.13 8.95
CA VAL A 73 6.46 2.44 8.87
C VAL A 73 7.58 3.34 9.36
N ASP A 74 7.51 4.62 9.05
CA ASP A 74 8.50 5.59 9.49
C ASP A 74 8.48 5.73 11.03
N ASP A 75 7.30 5.67 11.67
CA ASP A 75 7.16 5.62 13.13
C ASP A 75 7.81 4.36 13.74
N ILE A 76 7.66 3.20 13.08
CA ILE A 76 8.29 1.94 13.51
C ILE A 76 9.81 2.02 13.39
N ASP A 77 10.30 2.59 12.30
CA ASP A 77 11.72 2.78 12.05
C ASP A 77 12.31 3.77 13.06
N LEU A 78 11.61 4.87 13.35
CA LEU A 78 12.02 5.86 14.36
C LEU A 78 12.07 5.26 15.77
N ALA A 79 11.02 4.56 16.20
CA ALA A 79 10.99 3.91 17.50
C ALA A 79 12.11 2.88 17.68
N ALA A 80 12.56 2.23 16.61
CA ALA A 80 13.70 1.34 16.65
C ALA A 80 15.03 2.07 16.82
N LEU A 81 15.21 3.22 16.16
CA LEU A 81 16.40 4.06 16.33
C LEU A 81 16.53 4.58 17.77
N GLU A 82 15.44 5.12 18.33
CA GLU A 82 15.41 5.61 19.71
C GLU A 82 15.68 4.50 20.74
N ARG A 83 15.26 3.27 20.43
CA ARG A 83 15.52 2.11 21.28
C ARG A 83 16.99 1.71 21.27
N VAL A 84 17.68 1.84 20.13
CA VAL A 84 19.12 1.55 20.03
C VAL A 84 19.93 2.59 20.80
N GLU A 85 19.58 3.87 20.71
CA GLU A 85 20.27 4.95 21.42
C GLU A 85 20.19 4.82 22.94
N LYS A 86 19.06 4.34 23.49
CA LYS A 86 18.89 4.16 24.96
C LYS A 86 19.66 2.99 25.57
N ILE A 87 20.27 2.13 24.74
CA ILE A 87 21.01 0.94 25.18
C ILE A 87 22.53 1.14 25.04
N ALA A 88 22.95 2.18 24.31
CA ALA A 88 24.35 2.57 24.12
C ALA A 88 24.78 3.59 25.19
#